data_AF-A0A945FR41-F1
#
_entry.id   AF-A0A945FR41-F1
#
_cell.length_a   1.000
_cell.length_b   1.000
_cell.length_c   1.000
_cell.angle_alpha   90.00
_cell.angle_beta   90.00
_cell.angle_gamma   90.00
#
_symmetry.space_group_name_H-M   'P 1'
#
loop_
_entity.id
_entity.type
_entity.pdbx_description
1 polymer ?
#
loop_
_entity_poly.entity_id
_entity_poly.type
_entity_poly.pdbx_seq_one_letter_code
_entity_poly.pdbx_strand_id
1 'polypeptide(L)'
;MNQKTIHNLTWIPLFLIGLGAIGLGAGWLFHPEPWMLDQPPNEALLQTSFQTLFAVDINAHLPEYLLVIYRFFGWWVLSIGLLIVTYVQVTRMGTALARNSILAVLLFMLMGVAYMVFNFIPLSPFKTILYLQSVMWITSAYFSTQLKSK
;
A
#
# COMPACT_ATOMS: atom_id res chain seq x y z
N MET A 1 -10.99 -28.81 0.31
CA MET A 1 -11.02 -27.86 1.45
C MET A 1 -12.47 -27.46 1.72
N ASN A 2 -12.88 -27.21 2.96
CA ASN A 2 -14.27 -26.81 3.24
C ASN A 2 -14.54 -25.37 2.76
N GLN A 3 -15.82 -25.02 2.52
CA GLN A 3 -16.20 -23.71 2.00
C GLN A 3 -15.87 -22.56 2.96
N LYS A 4 -15.86 -22.80 4.27
CA LYS A 4 -15.48 -21.80 5.28
C LYS A 4 -14.01 -21.40 5.16
N THR A 5 -13.12 -22.37 4.98
CA THR A 5 -11.68 -22.11 4.80
C THR A 5 -11.43 -21.40 3.47
N ILE A 6 -12.09 -21.82 2.38
CA ILE A 6 -11.98 -21.14 1.07
C ILE A 6 -12.42 -19.67 1.20
N HIS A 7 -13.54 -19.44 1.88
CA HIS A 7 -14.03 -18.10 2.14
C HIS A 7 -13.05 -17.27 2.97
N ASN A 8 -12.50 -17.82 4.05
CA ASN A 8 -11.51 -17.14 4.89
C ASN A 8 -10.25 -16.77 4.10
N LEU A 9 -9.73 -17.68 3.27
CA LEU A 9 -8.57 -17.40 2.41
C LEU A 9 -8.89 -16.43 1.27
N THR A 10 -10.17 -16.19 0.98
CA THR A 10 -10.59 -15.16 0.03
C THR A 10 -10.53 -13.77 0.68
N TRP A 11 -11.05 -13.58 1.90
CA TRP A 11 -11.21 -12.23 2.46
C TRP A 11 -10.09 -11.81 3.42
N ILE A 12 -9.53 -12.73 4.22
CA ILE A 12 -8.51 -12.39 5.23
C ILE A 12 -7.28 -11.74 4.58
N PRO A 13 -6.72 -12.24 3.46
CA PRO A 13 -5.56 -11.61 2.85
C PRO A 13 -5.82 -10.16 2.44
N LEU A 14 -6.98 -9.86 1.84
CA LEU A 14 -7.30 -8.50 1.42
C LEU A 14 -7.56 -7.58 2.63
N PHE A 15 -8.16 -8.11 3.68
CA PHE A 15 -8.33 -7.39 4.93
C PHE A 15 -6.99 -6.99 5.55
N LEU A 16 -6.00 -7.90 5.54
CA LEU A 16 -4.65 -7.62 6.02
C LEU A 16 -3.92 -6.60 5.14
N ILE A 17 -4.11 -6.62 3.81
CA ILE A 17 -3.63 -5.55 2.92
C ILE A 17 -4.20 -4.19 3.37
N GLY A 18 -5.51 -4.13 3.64
CA GLY A 18 -6.18 -2.92 4.12
C GLY A 18 -5.61 -2.43 5.46
N LEU A 19 -5.42 -3.31 6.44
CA LEU A 19 -4.79 -2.96 7.72
C LEU A 19 -3.34 -2.48 7.55
N GLY A 20 -2.58 -3.12 6.68
CA GLY A 20 -1.22 -2.69 6.35
C GLY A 20 -1.18 -1.27 5.75
N ALA A 21 -2.10 -0.97 4.83
CA ALA A 21 -2.24 0.37 4.25
C ALA A 21 -2.62 1.41 5.32
N ILE A 22 -3.53 1.10 6.25
CA ILE A 22 -3.86 1.99 7.37
C ILE A 22 -2.61 2.28 8.21
N GLY A 23 -1.84 1.25 8.57
CA GLY A 23 -0.61 1.40 9.35
C GLY A 23 0.44 2.27 8.66
N LEU A 24 0.71 2.01 7.37
CA LEU A 24 1.66 2.82 6.58
C LEU A 24 1.19 4.26 6.42
N GLY A 25 -0.09 4.46 6.07
CA GLY A 25 -0.69 5.78 5.93
C GLY A 25 -0.62 6.59 7.22
N ALA A 26 -0.92 5.97 8.37
CA ALA A 26 -0.76 6.59 9.68
C ALA A 26 0.71 6.93 9.99
N GLY A 27 1.64 6.05 9.61
CA GLY A 27 3.09 6.31 9.73
C GLY A 27 3.50 7.61 9.05
N TRP A 28 3.21 7.77 7.75
CA TRP A 28 3.52 9.02 7.04
C TRP A 28 2.74 10.23 7.55
N LEU A 29 1.51 10.02 8.03
CA LEU A 29 0.67 11.12 8.50
C LEU A 29 1.18 11.74 9.81
N PHE A 30 1.64 10.89 10.75
CA PHE A 30 1.96 11.32 12.11
C PHE A 30 3.46 11.39 12.42
N HIS A 31 4.33 10.88 11.56
CA HIS A 31 5.78 11.02 11.75
C HIS A 31 6.19 12.52 11.67
N PRO A 32 7.14 12.98 12.52
CA PRO A 32 7.60 14.38 12.48
C PRO A 32 8.33 14.73 11.18
N GLU A 33 9.07 13.77 10.61
CA GLU A 33 9.81 13.92 9.36
C GLU A 33 9.50 12.74 8.43
N PRO A 34 8.30 12.68 7.84
CA PRO A 34 7.81 11.46 7.18
C PRO A 34 8.63 11.04 5.94
N TRP A 35 9.34 11.97 5.30
CA TRP A 35 10.26 11.66 4.20
C TRP A 35 11.46 10.81 4.65
N MET A 36 11.79 10.83 5.94
CA MET A 36 12.89 10.03 6.51
C MET A 36 12.55 8.54 6.60
N LEU A 37 11.26 8.17 6.59
CA LEU A 37 10.83 6.77 6.52
C LEU A 37 11.32 6.09 5.24
N ASP A 38 11.57 6.88 4.19
CA ASP A 38 12.04 6.46 2.88
C ASP A 38 13.41 7.08 2.54
N GLN A 39 14.23 7.40 3.55
CA GLN A 39 15.49 8.11 3.34
C GLN A 39 16.42 7.41 2.34
N PRO A 40 16.81 6.12 2.50
CA PRO A 40 17.77 5.51 1.59
C PRO A 40 17.35 5.53 0.11
N PRO A 41 16.12 5.14 -0.29
CA PRO A 41 15.72 5.23 -1.69
C PRO A 41 15.57 6.68 -2.17
N ASN A 42 15.14 7.62 -1.32
CA ASN A 42 14.99 9.02 -1.70
C ASN A 42 16.34 9.70 -1.96
N GLU A 43 17.32 9.53 -1.07
CA GLU A 43 18.66 10.09 -1.24
C GLU A 43 19.36 9.48 -2.45
N ALA A 44 19.15 8.18 -2.71
CA ALA A 44 19.62 7.54 -3.92
C ALA A 44 18.99 8.16 -5.18
N LEU A 45 17.71 8.51 -5.17
CA LEU A 45 17.05 9.18 -6.30
C LEU A 45 17.54 10.63 -6.46
N LEU A 46 17.73 11.35 -5.36
CA LEU A 46 18.22 12.73 -5.33
C LEU A 46 19.71 12.85 -5.68
N GLN A 47 20.47 11.76 -5.62
CA GLN A 47 21.92 11.72 -5.81
C GLN A 47 22.67 12.65 -4.82
N THR A 48 22.07 12.89 -3.65
CA THR A 48 22.61 13.70 -2.55
C THR A 48 21.92 13.30 -1.25
N SER A 49 22.51 13.65 -0.11
CA SER A 49 21.88 13.42 1.20
C SER A 49 20.86 14.51 1.51
N PHE A 50 19.85 14.20 2.33
CA PHE A 50 18.93 15.23 2.84
C PHE A 50 19.67 16.30 3.63
N GLN A 51 20.71 15.93 4.38
CA GLN A 51 21.54 16.88 5.12
C GLN A 51 22.19 17.91 4.18
N THR A 52 22.79 17.46 3.08
CA THR A 52 23.39 18.36 2.08
C THR A 52 22.31 19.17 1.35
N LEU A 53 21.18 18.55 1.02
CA LEU A 53 20.10 19.20 0.28
C LEU A 53 19.46 20.34 1.09
N PHE A 54 19.20 20.12 2.37
CA PHE A 54 18.55 21.10 3.25
C PHE A 54 19.50 22.19 3.77
N ALA A 55 20.81 21.98 3.68
CA ALA A 55 21.81 22.99 4.07
C ALA A 55 21.95 24.14 3.05
N VAL A 56 21.34 24.03 1.86
CA VAL A 56 21.40 25.08 0.83
C VAL A 56 20.25 26.07 1.05
N ASP A 57 20.56 27.37 1.13
CA ASP A 57 19.59 28.43 1.43
C ASP A 57 18.36 28.43 0.51
N ILE A 58 18.52 28.08 -0.78
CA ILE A 58 17.40 28.00 -1.73
C ILE A 58 16.36 26.94 -1.33
N ASN A 59 16.76 25.95 -0.53
CA ASN A 59 15.93 24.84 -0.05
C ASN A 59 15.46 25.02 1.40
N ALA A 60 15.57 26.23 1.98
CA ALA A 60 15.20 26.48 3.37
C ALA A 60 13.76 26.06 3.74
N HIS A 61 12.84 26.03 2.76
CA HIS A 61 11.44 25.63 2.94
C HIS A 61 11.10 24.23 2.40
N LEU A 62 12.11 23.49 1.93
CA LEU A 62 11.92 22.16 1.38
C LEU A 62 11.46 21.14 2.44
N PRO A 63 11.97 21.13 3.68
CA PRO A 63 11.48 20.22 4.72
C PRO A 63 10.00 20.41 5.03
N GLU A 64 9.50 21.65 5.13
CA GLU A 64 8.09 21.93 5.36
C GLU A 64 7.22 21.50 4.18
N TYR A 65 7.71 21.69 2.96
CA TYR A 65 7.04 21.16 1.77
C TYR A 65 6.95 19.63 1.80
N LEU A 66 8.06 18.96 2.10
CA LEU A 66 8.12 17.50 2.22
C LEU A 66 7.20 16.98 3.31
N LEU A 67 7.11 17.67 4.46
CA LEU A 67 6.17 17.34 5.53
C LEU A 67 4.73 17.29 5.01
N VAL A 68 4.30 18.34 4.32
CA VAL A 68 2.91 18.47 3.86
C VAL A 68 2.60 17.45 2.77
N ILE A 69 3.49 17.27 1.78
CA ILE A 69 3.22 16.34 0.68
C ILE A 69 3.19 14.88 1.15
N TYR A 70 4.06 14.49 2.08
CA TYR A 70 4.04 13.15 2.66
C TYR A 70 2.82 12.91 3.56
N ARG A 71 2.36 13.93 4.29
CA ARG A 71 1.10 13.83 5.05
C ARG A 71 -0.12 13.71 4.14
N PHE A 72 -0.12 14.45 3.04
CA PHE A 72 -1.14 14.30 2.00
C PHE A 72 -1.13 12.88 1.42
N PHE A 73 0.05 12.34 1.12
CA PHE A 73 0.19 10.95 0.69
C PHE A 73 -0.29 9.95 1.76
N GLY A 74 0.07 10.17 3.02
CA GLY A 74 -0.40 9.38 4.17
C GLY A 74 -1.92 9.33 4.27
N TRP A 75 -2.60 10.46 4.07
CA TRP A 75 -4.07 10.52 4.01
C TRP A 75 -4.66 9.66 2.90
N TRP A 76 -4.06 9.67 1.71
CA TRP A 76 -4.52 8.82 0.60
C TRP A 76 -4.37 7.34 0.92
N VAL A 77 -3.21 6.93 1.41
CA VAL A 77 -2.93 5.52 1.72
C VAL A 77 -3.81 5.04 2.87
N LEU A 78 -3.99 5.86 3.90
CA LEU A 78 -4.89 5.58 5.03
C LEU A 78 -6.34 5.43 4.56
N SER A 79 -6.80 6.33 3.70
CA SER A 79 -8.17 6.30 3.16
C SER A 79 -8.40 5.04 2.31
N ILE A 80 -7.44 4.66 1.46
CA ILE A 80 -7.50 3.42 0.68
C ILE A 80 -7.57 2.20 1.61
N GLY A 81 -6.75 2.15 2.66
CA GLY A 81 -6.78 1.07 3.64
C GLY A 81 -8.13 0.95 4.36
N LEU A 82 -8.69 2.09 4.79
CA LEU A 82 -10.04 2.15 5.39
C LEU A 82 -11.12 1.67 4.42
N LEU A 83 -11.05 2.08 3.14
CA LEU A 83 -11.97 1.64 2.10
C LEU A 83 -11.89 0.12 1.88
N ILE A 84 -10.69 -0.46 1.82
CA ILE A 84 -10.50 -1.91 1.67
C ILE A 84 -11.12 -2.66 2.86
N VAL A 85 -10.78 -2.26 4.09
CA VAL A 85 -11.29 -2.88 5.32
C VAL A 85 -12.81 -2.80 5.37
N THR A 86 -13.37 -1.61 5.13
CA THR A 86 -14.82 -1.37 5.13
C THR A 86 -15.51 -2.19 4.04
N TYR A 87 -14.97 -2.20 2.83
CA TYR A 87 -15.51 -2.96 1.70
C TYR A 87 -15.57 -4.45 2.01
N VAL A 88 -14.48 -5.01 2.55
CA VAL A 88 -14.42 -6.43 2.93
C VAL A 88 -15.43 -6.73 4.05
N GLN A 89 -15.58 -5.87 5.04
CA GLN A 89 -16.53 -6.07 6.15
C GLN A 89 -18.00 -6.00 5.68
N VAL A 90 -18.33 -5.01 4.86
CA VAL A 90 -19.71 -4.78 4.39
C VAL A 90 -20.15 -5.85 3.40
N THR A 91 -19.32 -6.15 2.40
CA THR A 91 -19.65 -7.13 1.37
C THR A 91 -19.47 -8.57 1.83
N ARG A 92 -18.68 -8.77 2.90
CA ARG A 92 -18.17 -10.06 3.36
C ARG A 92 -17.52 -10.89 2.26
N MET A 93 -17.16 -10.30 1.11
CA MET A 93 -16.68 -11.02 -0.09
C MET A 93 -17.63 -12.15 -0.54
N GLY A 94 -18.93 -12.02 -0.29
CA GLY A 94 -19.92 -13.08 -0.48
C GLY A 94 -20.31 -13.35 -1.93
N THR A 95 -20.31 -12.32 -2.79
CA THR A 95 -20.71 -12.42 -4.20
C THR A 95 -19.50 -12.38 -5.13
N ALA A 96 -19.60 -13.00 -6.31
CA ALA A 96 -18.54 -12.92 -7.33
C ALA A 96 -18.26 -11.47 -7.74
N LEU A 97 -19.31 -10.63 -7.85
CA LEU A 97 -19.15 -9.22 -8.18
C LEU A 97 -18.29 -8.50 -7.14
N ALA A 98 -18.55 -8.69 -5.84
CA ALA A 98 -17.76 -8.04 -4.80
C ALA A 98 -16.29 -8.45 -4.86
N ARG A 99 -16.03 -9.76 -5.03
CA ARG A 99 -14.67 -10.28 -5.09
C ARG A 99 -13.91 -9.78 -6.33
N ASN A 100 -14.53 -9.86 -7.50
CA ASN A 100 -13.90 -9.49 -8.75
C ASN A 100 -13.60 -7.98 -8.80
N SER A 101 -14.52 -7.15 -8.30
CA SER A 101 -14.34 -5.69 -8.26
C SER A 101 -13.13 -5.29 -7.41
N ILE A 102 -13.04 -5.76 -6.16
CA ILE A 102 -11.89 -5.40 -5.31
C ILE A 102 -10.59 -6.03 -5.81
N LEU A 103 -10.61 -7.27 -6.29
CA LEU A 103 -9.41 -7.92 -6.84
C LEU A 103 -8.89 -7.18 -8.07
N ALA A 104 -9.76 -6.72 -8.97
CA ALA A 104 -9.36 -5.94 -10.14
C ALA A 104 -8.73 -4.59 -9.77
N VAL A 105 -9.35 -3.86 -8.83
CA VAL A 105 -8.81 -2.58 -8.33
C VAL A 105 -7.45 -2.78 -7.67
N LEU A 106 -7.31 -3.78 -6.79
CA LEU A 106 -6.06 -4.09 -6.12
C LEU A 106 -4.98 -4.55 -7.11
N LEU A 107 -5.33 -5.32 -8.15
CA LEU A 107 -4.38 -5.73 -9.19
C LEU A 107 -3.84 -4.52 -9.95
N PHE A 108 -4.72 -3.61 -10.36
CA PHE A 108 -4.33 -2.37 -11.03
C PHE A 108 -3.36 -1.55 -10.17
N MET A 109 -3.68 -1.37 -8.88
CA MET A 109 -2.79 -0.68 -7.94
C MET A 109 -1.45 -1.41 -7.76
N LEU A 110 -1.45 -2.74 -7.60
CA LEU A 110 -0.23 -3.54 -7.45
C LEU A 110 0.68 -3.42 -8.67
N MET A 111 0.12 -3.42 -9.89
CA MET A 111 0.91 -3.21 -11.11
C MET A 111 1.54 -1.81 -11.14
N GLY A 112 0.78 -0.78 -10.79
CA GLY A 112 1.29 0.60 -10.71
C GLY A 112 2.41 0.74 -9.68
N VAL A 113 2.21 0.21 -8.47
CA VAL A 113 3.23 0.23 -7.40
C VAL A 113 4.46 -0.58 -7.80
N ALA A 114 4.28 -1.75 -8.41
CA ALA A 114 5.39 -2.56 -8.91
C ALA A 114 6.22 -1.80 -9.95
N TYR A 115 5.55 -1.16 -10.92
CA TYR A 115 6.22 -0.32 -11.91
C TYR A 115 7.06 0.78 -11.24
N MET A 116 6.49 1.51 -10.28
CA MET A 116 7.20 2.57 -9.56
C MET A 116 8.41 2.03 -8.79
N VAL A 117 8.22 0.94 -8.05
CA VAL A 117 9.25 0.38 -7.17
C VAL A 117 10.43 -0.18 -7.98
N PHE A 118 10.17 -0.92 -9.06
CA PHE A 118 11.25 -1.55 -9.82
C PHE A 118 11.99 -0.59 -10.75
N ASN A 119 11.36 0.50 -11.21
CA ASN A 119 11.99 1.45 -12.13
C ASN A 119 12.59 2.67 -11.44
N PHE A 120 12.02 3.16 -10.34
CA PHE A 120 12.41 4.45 -9.75
C PHE A 120 13.04 4.34 -8.36
N ILE A 121 12.61 3.38 -7.53
CA ILE A 121 13.12 3.21 -6.16
C ILE A 121 13.58 1.77 -5.86
N PRO A 122 14.49 1.20 -6.67
CA PRO A 122 14.91 -0.19 -6.55
C PRO A 122 15.72 -0.49 -5.29
N LEU A 123 16.03 0.48 -4.44
CA LEU A 123 16.64 0.24 -3.13
C LEU A 123 15.63 0.22 -1.98
N SER A 124 14.35 0.51 -2.28
CA SER A 124 13.34 0.66 -1.25
C SER A 124 13.00 -0.67 -0.56
N PRO A 125 12.82 -0.67 0.78
CA PRO A 125 12.28 -1.82 1.51
C PRO A 125 10.83 -2.13 1.09
N PHE A 126 10.14 -1.23 0.37
CA PHE A 126 8.81 -1.48 -0.18
C PHE A 126 8.75 -2.68 -1.12
N LYS A 127 9.87 -3.13 -1.70
CA LYS A 127 9.90 -4.38 -2.47
C LYS A 127 9.41 -5.58 -1.67
N THR A 128 9.83 -5.70 -0.41
CA THR A 128 9.40 -6.80 0.46
C THR A 128 7.90 -6.74 0.74
N ILE A 129 7.39 -5.53 1.02
CA ILE A 129 5.96 -5.29 1.24
C ILE A 129 5.16 -5.61 -0.03
N LEU A 130 5.65 -5.22 -1.21
CA LEU A 130 5.02 -5.51 -2.50
C LEU A 130 4.93 -7.02 -2.76
N TYR A 131 5.99 -7.79 -2.49
CA TYR A 131 5.94 -9.24 -2.63
C TYR A 131 4.93 -9.86 -1.67
N LEU A 132 4.91 -9.42 -0.40
CA LEU A 132 3.95 -9.90 0.59
C LEU A 132 2.50 -9.62 0.15
N GLN A 133 2.20 -8.40 -0.28
CA GLN A 133 0.88 -8.02 -0.76
C GLN A 133 0.50 -8.79 -2.03
N SER A 134 1.46 -9.04 -2.93
CA SER A 134 1.24 -9.84 -4.13
C SER A 134 0.86 -11.27 -3.79
N VAL A 135 1.54 -11.91 -2.83
CA VAL A 135 1.19 -13.26 -2.35
C VAL A 135 -0.20 -13.27 -1.71
N MET A 136 -0.53 -12.26 -0.90
CA MET A 136 -1.87 -12.11 -0.30
C MET A 136 -2.96 -11.97 -1.37
N TRP A 137 -2.72 -11.14 -2.38
CA TRP A 137 -3.64 -10.94 -3.50
C TRP A 137 -3.81 -12.21 -4.32
N ILE A 138 -2.72 -12.90 -4.69
CA ILE A 138 -2.77 -14.17 -5.44
C ILE A 138 -3.55 -15.22 -4.66
N THR A 139 -3.32 -15.31 -3.35
CA THR A 139 -4.06 -16.23 -2.46
C THR A 139 -5.56 -15.93 -2.53
N SER A 140 -5.94 -14.66 -2.34
CA SER A 140 -7.34 -14.23 -2.42
C SER A 140 -7.97 -14.52 -3.78
N ALA A 141 -7.27 -14.19 -4.86
CA ALA A 141 -7.74 -14.40 -6.23
C ALA A 141 -7.95 -15.89 -6.53
N TYR A 142 -6.98 -16.74 -6.18
CA TYR A 142 -7.07 -18.18 -6.39
C TYR A 142 -8.27 -18.79 -5.64
N PHE A 143 -8.44 -18.49 -4.36
CA PHE A 143 -9.56 -19.03 -3.58
C PHE A 143 -10.91 -18.43 -3.98
N SER A 144 -10.95 -17.20 -4.50
CA SER A 144 -12.17 -16.60 -5.06
C SER A 144 -12.76 -17.44 -6.20
N THR A 145 -11.91 -18.03 -7.06
CA THR A 145 -12.35 -18.89 -8.18
C THR A 145 -12.96 -20.22 -7.71
N GLN A 146 -12.60 -20.68 -6.51
CA GLN A 146 -13.09 -21.94 -5.93
C GLN A 146 -14.31 -21.74 -5.03
N LEU A 147 -14.58 -20.50 -4.61
CA LEU A 147 -15.69 -20.19 -3.74
C LEU A 147 -16.99 -20.25 -4.56
N LYS A 148 -17.89 -21.16 -4.17
CA LYS A 148 -19.22 -21.22 -4.78
C LYS A 148 -19.96 -19.94 -4.43
N SER A 149 -20.28 -19.14 -5.43
CA SER A 149 -21.15 -17.98 -5.25
C SER A 149 -22.54 -18.46 -4.83
N LYS A 150 -23.13 -17.75 -3.87
CA LYS A 150 -24.59 -17.84 -3.65
C LYS A 150 -25.33 -17.21 -4.82
#